data_AF-A0A3B3HQK5-F1
#
_entry.id   AF-A0A3B3HQK5-F1
#
_cell.length_a   1.000
_cell.length_b   1.000
_cell.length_c   1.000
_cell.angle_alpha   90.00
_cell.angle_beta   90.00
_cell.angle_gamma   90.00
#
_symmetry.space_group_name_H-M   'P 1'
#
loop_
_entity.id
_entity.type
_entity.pdbx_description
1 polymer ?
#
loop_
_entity_poly.entity_id
_entity_poly.type
_entity_poly.pdbx_seq_one_letter_code
_entity_poly.pdbx_strand_id
1 'polypeptide(L)'
;MAGLWELLCSLQQGRFGALIHLLCLFCLVSGALPWDIKRSSYPLQGFEVVRGNFSRDFLHVGYNKIAEIPAGACNISVQETKKSRNYLALQTRSGISIINGNWVIDRPGTYFALGTQLIYKRPNEIHSWNGESITAPGPLTDDLHLYLIYQQPGPSVHYEYSIPIIIHSSPEPDTPDIMPPGECVHQLAN
;
A
#
# COMPACT_ATOMS: atom_id res chain seq x y z
N MET A 1 -21.07 -30.60 42.09
CA MET A 1 -19.61 -30.37 42.16
C MET A 1 -19.25 -28.99 41.60
N ALA A 2 -19.91 -27.93 42.10
CA ALA A 2 -19.77 -26.55 41.62
C ALA A 2 -19.33 -25.64 42.77
N GLY A 3 -18.17 -25.95 43.36
CA GLY A 3 -17.69 -25.26 44.57
C GLY A 3 -16.18 -25.14 44.68
N LEU A 4 -15.41 -25.57 43.67
CA LEU A 4 -13.95 -25.48 43.67
C LEU A 4 -13.38 -24.47 42.66
N TRP A 5 -14.21 -23.93 41.76
CA TRP A 5 -13.78 -22.93 40.77
C TRP A 5 -13.94 -21.48 41.26
N GLU A 6 -14.87 -21.22 42.19
CA GLU A 6 -15.06 -19.88 42.77
C GLU A 6 -13.97 -19.48 43.78
N LEU A 7 -13.19 -20.43 44.32
CA LEU A 7 -12.10 -20.13 45.25
C LEU A 7 -10.79 -19.74 44.53
N LEU A 8 -10.63 -20.08 43.25
CA LEU A 8 -9.42 -19.77 42.48
C LEU A 8 -9.47 -18.40 41.80
N CYS A 9 -10.65 -17.81 41.60
CA CYS A 9 -10.79 -16.46 41.05
C CYS A 9 -10.47 -15.33 42.06
N SER A 10 -10.48 -15.60 43.37
CA SER A 10 -10.28 -14.56 44.39
C SER A 10 -8.80 -14.27 44.72
N LEU A 11 -7.87 -15.19 44.42
CA LEU A 11 -6.46 -15.03 44.83
C LEU A 11 -5.54 -14.31 43.83
N GLN A 12 -6.01 -13.98 42.62
CA GLN A 12 -5.20 -13.25 41.62
C GLN A 12 -5.56 -11.77 41.45
N GLN A 13 -6.64 -11.27 42.07
CA GLN A 13 -7.03 -9.86 41.94
C GLN A 13 -6.39 -8.90 42.95
N GLY A 14 -5.59 -9.40 43.92
CA GLY A 14 -4.99 -8.57 44.97
C GLY A 14 -3.52 -8.16 44.79
N ARG A 15 -2.77 -8.72 43.81
CA ARG A 15 -1.31 -8.50 43.68
C ARG A 15 -0.83 -7.78 42.42
N PHE A 16 -1.73 -7.29 41.57
CA PHE A 16 -1.35 -6.51 40.38
C PHE A 16 -1.45 -4.99 40.55
N GLY A 17 -2.29 -4.50 41.48
CA GLY A 17 -2.46 -3.06 41.71
C GLY A 17 -1.27 -2.40 42.44
N ALA A 18 -0.60 -3.12 43.35
CA ALA A 18 0.48 -2.55 44.16
C ALA A 18 1.78 -2.32 43.37
N LEU A 19 2.08 -3.14 42.35
CA LEU A 19 3.26 -2.96 41.50
C LEU A 19 3.12 -1.77 40.54
N ILE A 20 1.92 -1.51 40.05
CA ILE A 20 1.64 -0.38 39.13
C ILE A 20 1.76 0.95 39.88
N HIS A 21 1.29 1.03 41.12
CA HIS A 21 1.48 2.23 41.95
C HIS A 21 2.95 2.49 42.30
N LEU A 22 3.75 1.45 42.53
CA LEU A 22 5.17 1.59 42.86
C LEU A 22 6.00 2.06 41.64
N LEU A 23 5.66 1.59 40.43
CA LEU A 23 6.28 2.03 39.17
C LEU A 23 5.93 3.50 38.82
N CYS A 24 4.70 3.94 39.08
CA CYS A 24 4.32 5.35 38.85
C CYS A 24 5.02 6.34 39.79
N LEU A 25 5.37 5.93 41.01
CA LEU A 25 6.09 6.80 41.96
C LEU A 25 7.58 6.96 41.62
N PHE A 26 8.21 5.99 40.92
CA PHE A 26 9.58 6.13 40.43
C PHE A 26 9.72 7.14 39.30
N CYS A 27 8.69 7.30 38.46
CA CYS A 27 8.70 8.28 37.36
C CYS A 27 8.53 9.73 37.84
N LEU A 28 7.96 9.96 39.03
CA LEU A 28 7.75 11.30 39.60
C LEU A 28 9.00 11.86 40.29
N VAL A 29 9.93 11.01 40.73
CA VAL A 29 11.18 11.42 41.42
C VAL A 29 12.34 11.66 40.46
N SER A 30 12.36 11.00 39.29
CA SER A 30 13.37 11.28 38.28
C SER A 30 12.93 12.48 37.43
N GLY A 31 13.11 13.68 37.96
CA GLY A 31 12.93 14.95 37.25
C GLY A 31 13.90 15.15 36.08
N ALA A 32 14.10 14.13 35.25
CA ALA A 32 14.73 14.23 33.96
C ALA A 32 13.61 14.21 32.92
N LEU A 33 13.26 15.39 32.41
CA LEU A 33 12.66 15.49 31.09
C LEU A 33 13.84 15.61 30.11
N PRO A 34 14.29 14.53 29.43
CA PRO A 34 15.13 14.71 28.27
C PRO A 34 14.20 15.08 27.12
N TRP A 35 13.83 16.36 27.05
CA TRP A 35 13.27 16.90 25.81
C TRP A 35 14.42 17.18 24.83
N ASP A 36 15.21 16.16 24.48
CA ASP A 36 15.93 16.25 23.20
C ASP A 36 14.92 15.96 22.11
N ILE A 37 14.14 16.98 21.76
CA ILE A 37 13.37 17.03 20.51
C ILE A 37 14.38 17.24 19.38
N LYS A 38 15.23 16.24 19.12
CA LYS A 38 15.58 15.96 17.74
C LYS A 38 14.28 15.45 17.14
N ARG A 39 13.54 16.38 16.53
CA ARG A 39 12.38 16.08 15.70
C ARG A 39 12.85 15.05 14.69
N SER A 40 12.63 13.77 15.00
CA SER A 40 12.86 12.68 14.08
C SER A 40 11.92 12.94 12.92
N SER A 41 12.45 13.52 11.85
CA SER A 41 11.78 13.70 10.58
C SER A 41 11.61 12.32 9.97
N TYR A 42 10.68 11.53 10.51
CA TYR A 42 10.24 10.32 9.84
C TYR A 42 9.73 10.73 8.47
N PRO A 43 10.25 10.15 7.38
CA PRO A 43 9.73 10.44 6.06
C PRO A 43 8.23 10.15 6.04
N LEU A 44 7.44 11.12 5.62
CA LEU A 44 6.02 10.89 5.38
C LEU A 44 5.93 9.99 4.15
N GLN A 45 5.28 8.84 4.30
CA GLN A 45 5.06 7.92 3.19
C GLN A 45 3.83 8.41 2.41
N GLY A 46 4.06 8.86 1.17
CA GLY A 46 3.02 9.20 0.22
C GLY A 46 2.74 8.06 -0.73
N PHE A 47 1.75 8.25 -1.61
CA PHE A 47 1.48 7.34 -2.72
C PHE A 47 1.36 8.12 -4.02
N GLU A 48 1.98 7.61 -5.07
CA GLU A 48 1.77 8.06 -6.44
C GLU A 48 0.84 7.08 -7.16
N VAL A 49 -0.19 7.59 -7.83
CA VAL A 49 -1.13 6.77 -8.60
C VAL A 49 -0.66 6.67 -10.05
N VAL A 50 -0.44 5.46 -10.52
CA VAL A 50 -0.09 5.15 -11.90
C VAL A 50 -1.32 4.59 -12.61
N ARG A 51 -1.61 5.10 -13.82
CA ARG A 51 -2.74 4.68 -14.65
C ARG A 51 -2.28 4.37 -16.06
N GLY A 52 -2.89 3.38 -16.69
CA GLY A 52 -2.62 3.02 -18.07
C GLY A 52 -3.85 2.53 -18.80
N ASN A 53 -3.84 2.73 -20.11
CA ASN A 53 -4.85 2.22 -21.04
C ASN A 53 -4.14 1.47 -22.16
N PHE A 54 -4.46 0.19 -22.29
CA PHE A 54 -4.02 -0.65 -23.39
C PHE A 54 -5.17 -0.84 -24.38
N SER A 55 -4.94 -0.50 -25.65
CA SER A 55 -5.88 -0.77 -26.74
C SER A 55 -5.12 -1.01 -28.04
N ARG A 56 -5.54 -2.03 -28.80
CA ARG A 56 -4.98 -2.42 -30.09
C ARG A 56 -6.08 -3.02 -30.96
N ASP A 57 -6.00 -2.83 -32.27
CA ASP A 57 -6.94 -3.49 -33.19
C ASP A 57 -6.64 -4.99 -33.28
N PHE A 58 -5.35 -5.33 -33.45
CA PHE A 58 -4.87 -6.70 -33.64
C PHE A 58 -3.60 -6.98 -32.82
N LEU A 59 -3.46 -8.23 -32.41
CA LEU A 59 -2.31 -8.79 -31.70
C LEU A 59 -2.06 -10.22 -32.21
N HIS A 60 -0.95 -10.82 -31.80
CA HIS A 60 -0.74 -12.25 -32.00
C HIS A 60 -1.68 -13.05 -31.08
N VAL A 61 -2.23 -14.15 -31.61
CA VAL A 61 -3.08 -15.07 -30.84
C VAL A 61 -2.30 -15.62 -29.65
N GLY A 62 -2.92 -15.63 -28.47
CA GLY A 62 -2.32 -16.10 -27.23
C GLY A 62 -1.86 -14.97 -26.30
N TYR A 63 -0.84 -15.25 -25.50
CA TYR A 63 -0.39 -14.37 -24.42
C TYR A 63 0.38 -13.16 -24.94
N ASN A 64 -0.10 -11.97 -24.61
CA ASN A 64 0.56 -10.70 -24.89
C ASN A 64 0.78 -9.95 -23.57
N LYS A 65 2.02 -9.62 -23.20
CA LYS A 65 2.29 -8.80 -22.01
C LYS A 65 1.84 -7.37 -22.30
N ILE A 66 0.96 -6.83 -21.46
CA ILE A 66 0.38 -5.48 -21.67
C ILE A 66 0.81 -4.47 -20.60
N ALA A 67 1.23 -4.94 -19.42
CA ALA A 67 1.79 -4.09 -18.37
C ALA A 67 2.69 -4.90 -17.41
N GLU A 68 3.48 -4.17 -16.63
CA GLU A 68 4.24 -4.66 -15.49
C GLU A 68 3.89 -3.75 -14.30
N ILE A 69 3.43 -4.36 -13.21
CA ILE A 69 3.08 -3.66 -11.97
C ILE A 69 4.17 -4.00 -10.95
N PRO A 70 4.95 -3.01 -10.48
CA PRO A 70 6.17 -3.30 -9.75
C PRO A 70 5.89 -3.74 -8.31
N ALA A 71 6.89 -4.36 -7.68
CA ALA A 71 6.89 -4.63 -6.25
C ALA A 71 6.58 -3.37 -5.42
N GLY A 72 5.88 -3.54 -4.30
CA GLY A 72 5.40 -2.45 -3.45
C GLY A 72 4.10 -1.80 -3.92
N ALA A 73 3.59 -2.13 -5.11
CA ALA A 73 2.32 -1.59 -5.59
C ALA A 73 1.13 -2.03 -4.74
N CYS A 74 0.24 -1.08 -4.47
CA CYS A 74 -1.00 -1.23 -3.72
C CYS A 74 -2.21 -0.81 -4.57
N ASN A 75 -3.43 -1.09 -4.08
CA ASN A 75 -4.68 -0.64 -4.69
C ASN A 75 -4.77 -0.94 -6.21
N ILE A 76 -4.36 -2.15 -6.58
CA ILE A 76 -4.31 -2.59 -7.97
C ILE A 76 -5.73 -2.83 -8.46
N SER A 77 -6.06 -2.25 -9.61
CA SER A 77 -7.30 -2.47 -10.34
C SER A 77 -6.99 -2.63 -11.81
N VAL A 78 -7.43 -3.73 -12.41
CA VAL A 78 -7.34 -4.01 -13.84
C VAL A 78 -8.74 -4.33 -14.32
N GLN A 79 -9.17 -3.68 -15.40
CA GLN A 79 -10.50 -3.86 -15.95
C GLN A 79 -10.47 -3.82 -17.48
N GLU A 80 -11.08 -4.82 -18.10
CA GLU A 80 -11.43 -4.73 -19.50
C GLU A 80 -12.54 -3.68 -19.69
N THR A 81 -12.25 -2.63 -20.47
CA THR A 81 -13.16 -1.49 -20.66
C THR A 81 -14.22 -1.76 -21.74
N LYS A 82 -13.95 -2.74 -22.61
CA LYS A 82 -14.89 -3.25 -23.62
C LYS A 82 -14.88 -4.77 -23.56
N LYS A 83 -16.01 -5.37 -23.15
CA LYS A 83 -16.17 -6.82 -23.09
C LYS A 83 -15.72 -7.48 -24.40
N SER A 84 -14.87 -8.49 -24.29
CA SER A 84 -14.48 -9.33 -25.42
C SER A 84 -14.40 -10.81 -25.01
N ARG A 85 -13.99 -11.68 -25.94
CA ARG A 85 -13.63 -13.08 -25.68
C ARG A 85 -12.16 -13.26 -25.28
N ASN A 86 -11.46 -12.16 -25.01
CA ASN A 86 -10.10 -12.20 -24.47
C ASN A 86 -10.14 -12.47 -22.96
N TYR A 87 -9.02 -12.91 -22.40
CA TYR A 87 -8.90 -13.18 -20.97
C TYR A 87 -7.73 -12.38 -20.38
N LEU A 88 -7.91 -11.83 -19.18
CA LEU A 88 -6.82 -11.25 -18.40
C LEU A 88 -6.00 -12.38 -17.77
N ALA A 89 -4.68 -12.30 -17.78
CA ALA A 89 -3.81 -13.29 -17.16
C ALA A 89 -2.72 -12.61 -16.34
N LEU A 90 -2.30 -13.29 -15.27
CA LEU A 90 -1.28 -12.80 -14.35
C LEU A 90 -0.15 -13.81 -14.19
N GLN A 91 1.06 -13.30 -14.15
CA GLN A 91 2.28 -14.09 -13.99
C GLN A 91 3.27 -13.34 -13.09
N THR A 92 4.03 -14.07 -12.27
CA THR A 92 5.19 -13.50 -11.57
C THR A 92 6.27 -13.09 -12.57
N ARG A 93 7.20 -12.24 -12.14
CA ARG A 93 8.41 -11.94 -12.91
C ARG A 93 9.19 -13.18 -13.35
N SER A 94 9.24 -14.19 -12.47
CA SER A 94 9.92 -15.48 -12.71
C SER A 94 9.18 -16.43 -13.66
N GLY A 95 8.03 -16.04 -14.19
CA GLY A 95 7.28 -16.84 -15.17
C GLY A 95 6.23 -17.79 -14.57
N ILE A 96 5.99 -17.74 -13.26
CA ILE A 96 4.99 -18.59 -12.60
C ILE A 96 3.61 -17.97 -12.82
N SER A 97 2.70 -18.74 -13.41
CA SER A 97 1.32 -18.30 -13.63
C SER A 97 0.53 -18.22 -12.32
N ILE A 98 -0.26 -17.15 -12.18
CA ILE A 98 -1.12 -16.90 -11.00
C ILE A 98 -2.61 -17.04 -11.37
N ILE A 99 -3.02 -16.37 -12.45
CA ILE A 99 -4.38 -16.43 -13.02
C ILE A 99 -4.26 -16.64 -14.53
N ASN A 100 -5.05 -17.56 -15.07
CA ASN A 100 -5.16 -17.88 -16.48
C ASN A 100 -3.80 -18.19 -17.14
N GLY A 101 -3.14 -19.25 -16.69
CA GLY A 101 -1.83 -19.70 -17.20
C GLY A 101 -1.82 -21.12 -17.70
N ASN A 102 -0.69 -21.55 -18.28
CA ASN A 102 -0.48 -22.94 -18.73
C ASN A 102 -1.59 -23.48 -19.64
N TRP A 103 -2.13 -22.64 -20.53
CA TRP A 103 -3.25 -22.98 -21.43
C TRP A 103 -4.58 -23.29 -20.74
N VAL A 104 -4.73 -22.92 -19.47
CA VAL A 104 -5.95 -23.13 -18.69
C VAL A 104 -6.59 -21.79 -18.35
N ILE A 105 -7.91 -21.73 -18.48
CA ILE A 105 -8.73 -20.60 -18.03
C ILE A 105 -9.33 -20.95 -16.67
N ASP A 106 -8.91 -20.20 -15.65
CA ASP A 106 -9.31 -20.39 -14.28
C ASP A 106 -10.76 -19.94 -14.03
N ARG A 107 -11.32 -20.36 -12.90
CA ARG A 107 -12.65 -19.91 -12.46
C ARG A 107 -12.55 -18.53 -11.78
N PRO A 108 -13.60 -17.70 -11.82
CA PRO A 108 -13.65 -16.50 -10.99
C PRO A 108 -13.49 -16.84 -9.52
N GLY A 109 -12.76 -16.01 -8.78
CA GLY A 109 -12.49 -16.28 -7.38
C GLY A 109 -11.31 -15.49 -6.84
N THR A 110 -10.81 -16.00 -5.72
CA THR A 110 -9.77 -15.36 -4.92
C THR A 110 -8.49 -16.18 -4.98
N TYR A 111 -7.39 -15.51 -5.31
CA TYR A 111 -6.07 -16.11 -5.46
C TYR A 111 -5.10 -15.43 -4.49
N PHE A 112 -4.19 -16.20 -3.90
CA PHE A 112 -3.18 -15.67 -3.00
C PHE A 112 -1.82 -15.81 -3.66
N ALA A 113 -1.19 -14.68 -3.98
CA ALA A 113 0.11 -14.62 -4.61
C ALA A 113 0.75 -13.27 -4.36
N LEU A 114 2.09 -13.22 -4.45
CA LEU A 114 2.87 -11.97 -4.30
C LEU A 114 2.53 -11.19 -3.02
N GLY A 115 2.26 -11.91 -1.92
CA GLY A 115 1.96 -11.33 -0.61
C GLY A 115 0.59 -10.68 -0.48
N THR A 116 -0.30 -10.81 -1.47
CA THR A 116 -1.62 -10.19 -1.44
C THR A 116 -2.73 -11.12 -1.96
N GLN A 117 -3.97 -10.66 -1.82
CA GLN A 117 -5.16 -11.33 -2.33
C GLN A 117 -5.56 -10.70 -3.67
N LEU A 118 -5.61 -11.52 -4.72
CA LEU A 118 -6.10 -11.15 -6.05
C LEU A 118 -7.53 -11.65 -6.22
N ILE A 119 -8.46 -10.74 -6.49
CA ILE A 119 -9.86 -11.06 -6.76
C ILE A 119 -10.07 -11.00 -8.27
N TYR A 120 -10.27 -12.16 -8.89
CA TYR A 120 -10.54 -12.29 -10.32
C TYR A 120 -12.04 -12.46 -10.57
N LYS A 121 -12.61 -11.57 -11.39
CA LYS A 121 -14.01 -11.58 -11.79
C LYS A 121 -14.10 -11.75 -13.31
N ARG A 122 -14.80 -12.79 -13.74
CA ARG A 122 -15.28 -12.97 -15.12
C ARG A 122 -16.81 -12.96 -15.11
N PRO A 123 -17.46 -11.82 -15.39
CA PRO A 123 -18.91 -11.75 -15.50
C PRO A 123 -19.44 -12.70 -16.58
N ASN A 124 -20.67 -13.17 -16.41
CA ASN A 124 -21.29 -14.11 -17.34
C ASN A 124 -21.22 -13.60 -18.79
N GLU A 125 -20.84 -14.48 -19.71
CA GLU A 125 -20.61 -14.14 -21.11
C GLU A 125 -21.88 -13.73 -21.86
N ILE A 126 -23.04 -14.27 -21.47
CA ILE A 126 -24.33 -14.09 -22.14
C ILE A 126 -25.10 -12.91 -21.55
N HIS A 127 -25.09 -12.76 -20.22
CA HIS A 127 -26.01 -11.88 -19.50
C HIS A 127 -25.37 -10.59 -18.96
N SER A 128 -24.05 -10.41 -19.11
CA SER A 128 -23.35 -9.23 -18.61
C SER A 128 -22.59 -8.51 -19.70
N TRP A 129 -22.72 -7.18 -19.72
CA TRP A 129 -21.94 -6.29 -20.58
C TRP A 129 -20.58 -5.92 -19.97
N ASN A 130 -20.35 -6.26 -18.71
CA ASN A 130 -19.09 -5.96 -18.03
C ASN A 130 -18.00 -6.91 -18.54
N GLY A 131 -16.81 -6.34 -18.76
CA GLY A 131 -15.59 -7.08 -19.05
C GLY A 131 -14.99 -7.74 -17.80
N GLU A 132 -13.91 -8.49 -17.99
CA GLU A 132 -13.17 -9.08 -16.88
C GLU A 132 -12.49 -8.03 -16.01
N SER A 133 -12.28 -8.36 -14.72
CA SER A 133 -11.49 -7.52 -13.83
C SER A 133 -10.69 -8.30 -12.81
N ILE A 134 -9.57 -7.71 -12.39
CA ILE A 134 -8.71 -8.20 -11.32
C ILE A 134 -8.42 -7.04 -10.38
N THR A 135 -8.57 -7.26 -9.07
CA THR A 135 -8.22 -6.27 -8.05
C THR A 135 -7.36 -6.89 -6.96
N ALA A 136 -6.45 -6.10 -6.38
CA ALA A 136 -5.70 -6.49 -5.19
C ALA A 136 -5.38 -5.29 -4.29
N PRO A 137 -5.44 -5.44 -2.96
CA PRO A 137 -5.04 -4.36 -2.05
C PRO A 137 -3.52 -4.11 -2.06
N GLY A 138 -2.70 -5.12 -2.37
CA GLY A 138 -1.25 -5.07 -2.21
C GLY A 138 -0.82 -5.13 -0.74
N PRO A 139 0.40 -4.71 -0.39
CA PRO A 139 1.50 -4.43 -1.32
C PRO A 139 1.98 -5.70 -2.03
N LEU A 140 2.42 -5.59 -3.28
CA LEU A 140 3.09 -6.69 -3.97
C LEU A 140 4.49 -6.95 -3.40
N THR A 141 4.87 -8.21 -3.25
CA THR A 141 6.22 -8.60 -2.80
C THR A 141 7.23 -8.73 -3.94
N ASP A 142 6.79 -8.82 -5.19
CA ASP A 142 7.61 -8.90 -6.40
C ASP A 142 6.82 -8.34 -7.59
N ASP A 143 7.47 -8.13 -8.74
CA ASP A 143 6.84 -7.59 -9.93
C ASP A 143 5.76 -8.56 -10.49
N LEU A 144 4.61 -7.98 -10.83
CA LEU A 144 3.46 -8.67 -11.39
C LEU A 144 3.33 -8.33 -12.89
N HIS A 145 3.45 -9.33 -13.74
CA HIS A 145 3.21 -9.18 -15.17
C HIS A 145 1.73 -9.36 -15.49
N LEU A 146 1.13 -8.34 -16.13
CA LEU A 146 -0.21 -8.39 -16.66
C LEU A 146 -0.19 -8.78 -18.14
N TYR A 147 -0.93 -9.82 -18.46
CA TYR A 147 -1.10 -10.35 -19.81
C TYR A 147 -2.56 -10.27 -20.27
N LEU A 148 -2.70 -10.21 -21.59
CA LEU A 148 -3.96 -10.45 -22.29
C LEU A 148 -3.81 -11.72 -23.13
N ILE A 149 -4.70 -12.69 -22.94
CA ILE A 149 -4.85 -13.84 -23.84
C ILE A 149 -5.77 -13.39 -24.97
N TYR A 150 -5.18 -13.11 -26.12
CA TYR A 150 -5.86 -12.58 -27.29
C TYR A 150 -6.51 -13.69 -28.13
N GLN A 151 -7.83 -13.58 -28.32
CA GLN A 151 -8.70 -14.42 -29.14
C GLN A 151 -9.66 -13.60 -30.03
N GLN A 152 -9.91 -12.33 -29.69
CA GLN A 152 -10.83 -11.44 -30.42
C GLN A 152 -10.22 -10.03 -30.62
N PRO A 153 -10.34 -9.45 -31.83
CA PRO A 153 -9.92 -8.08 -32.13
C PRO A 153 -10.55 -6.98 -31.27
N GLY A 154 -9.84 -5.85 -31.23
CA GLY A 154 -10.21 -4.66 -30.47
C GLY A 154 -10.21 -4.81 -28.94
N PRO A 155 -9.24 -5.48 -28.30
CA PRO A 155 -9.11 -5.47 -26.85
C PRO A 155 -8.90 -4.06 -26.32
N SER A 156 -9.46 -3.79 -25.14
CA SER A 156 -9.26 -2.54 -24.43
C SER A 156 -9.25 -2.79 -22.93
N VAL A 157 -8.14 -2.47 -22.25
CA VAL A 157 -7.91 -2.73 -20.82
C VAL A 157 -7.40 -1.46 -20.15
N HIS A 158 -8.05 -1.07 -19.06
CA HIS A 158 -7.58 -0.03 -18.15
C HIS A 158 -6.93 -0.68 -16.93
N TYR A 159 -5.85 -0.10 -16.44
CA TYR A 159 -5.27 -0.49 -15.17
C TYR A 159 -4.81 0.72 -14.35
N GLU A 160 -4.84 0.56 -13.04
CA GLU A 160 -4.40 1.53 -12.06
C GLU A 160 -3.78 0.84 -10.85
N TYR A 161 -2.78 1.46 -10.25
CA TYR A 161 -2.19 1.05 -8.97
C TYR A 161 -1.51 2.24 -8.29
N SER A 162 -1.20 2.10 -7.01
CA SER A 162 -0.49 3.12 -6.22
C SER A 162 0.90 2.62 -5.81
N ILE A 163 1.92 3.44 -5.98
CA ILE A 163 3.30 3.15 -5.55
C ILE A 163 3.65 4.01 -4.33
N PRO A 164 4.24 3.43 -3.26
CA PRO A 164 4.70 4.21 -2.13
C PRO A 164 5.88 5.11 -2.52
N ILE A 165 5.79 6.39 -2.17
CA ILE A 165 6.86 7.38 -2.37
C ILE A 165 7.30 7.95 -1.02
N ILE A 166 8.58 8.30 -0.92
CA ILE A 166 9.14 8.97 0.25
C ILE A 166 8.98 10.48 0.06
N ILE A 167 8.16 11.12 0.90
CA ILE A 167 8.04 12.58 0.93
C ILE A 167 9.07 13.13 1.91
N HIS A 168 10.11 13.76 1.37
CA HIS A 168 11.01 14.57 2.18
C HIS A 168 10.36 15.93 2.39
N SER A 169 9.93 16.22 3.62
CA SER A 169 9.63 17.60 4.01
C SER A 169 10.95 18.38 3.96
N SER A 170 11.12 19.26 2.96
CA SER A 170 12.22 20.22 2.98
C SER A 170 12.09 21.05 4.27
N PRO A 171 13.13 21.16 5.12
CA PRO A 171 13.13 22.20 6.12
C PRO A 171 13.01 23.55 5.39
N GLU A 172 12.07 24.36 5.82
CA GLU A 172 11.91 25.74 5.40
C GLU A 172 13.25 26.48 5.65
N PRO A 173 13.79 27.26 4.68
CA PRO A 173 15.00 28.00 4.93
C PRO A 173 14.72 29.03 6.02
N ASP A 174 15.34 28.85 7.19
CA ASP A 174 15.34 29.83 8.28
C ASP A 174 15.67 31.19 7.69
N THR A 175 14.66 32.06 7.63
CA THR A 175 14.87 33.46 7.25
C THR A 175 15.56 34.09 8.46
N PRO A 176 16.81 34.57 8.35
CA PRO A 176 17.46 35.18 9.49
C PRO A 176 16.70 36.45 9.84
N ASP A 177 16.17 36.52 11.07
CA ASP A 177 15.65 37.75 11.65
C ASP A 177 16.71 38.85 11.48
N ILE A 178 16.39 39.84 10.66
CA ILE A 178 17.21 41.04 10.51
C ILE A 178 17.11 41.78 11.84
N MET A 179 18.05 41.52 12.73
CA MET A 179 18.25 42.28 13.95
C MET A 179 18.63 43.72 13.55
N PRO A 180 17.91 44.77 13.98
CA PRO A 180 18.30 46.14 13.68
C PRO A 180 19.63 46.44 14.40
N PRO A 181 20.62 47.07 13.73
CA PRO A 181 21.83 47.49 14.41
C PRO A 181 21.50 48.54 15.47
N GLY A 182 21.86 48.22 16.72
CA GLY A 182 21.84 49.16 17.83
C GLY A 182 22.71 50.38 17.56
N GLU A 183 22.29 51.48 18.17
CA GLU A 183 22.89 52.81 18.13
C GLU A 183 24.40 52.80 18.38
N CYS A 184 25.13 53.63 17.62
CA CYS A 184 26.44 54.12 18.02
C CYS A 184 26.37 55.64 18.15
N VAL A 185 26.46 56.11 19.39
CA VAL A 185 26.55 57.53 19.78
C VAL A 185 28.02 57.97 19.89
N HIS A 186 28.23 59.28 19.61
CA HIS A 186 29.42 60.13 19.80
C HIS A 186 30.49 60.08 18.67
N GLN A 187 31.03 61.19 18.12
CA GLN A 187 31.29 62.53 18.67
C GLN A 187 31.66 63.57 17.56
N LEU A 188 31.18 64.81 17.74
CA LEU A 188 31.80 66.14 17.55
C LEU A 188 32.27 66.71 16.17
N ALA A 189 31.96 68.02 16.07
CA ALA A 189 32.64 69.14 15.41
C ALA A 189 32.30 69.47 13.95
N ASN A 190 31.44 70.49 13.75
CA ASN A 190 31.87 71.85 13.36
C ASN A 190 30.75 72.87 13.60
#